data_AF-A0A218LP52-F1
#
_entry.id   AF-A0A218LP52-F1
#
_cell.length_a   1.000
_cell.length_b   1.000
_cell.length_c   1.000
_cell.angle_alpha   90.00
_cell.angle_beta   90.00
_cell.angle_gamma   90.00
#
_symmetry.space_group_name_H-M   'P 1'
#
loop_
_entity.id
_entity.type
_entity.pdbx_description
1 polymer ?
#
loop_
_entity_poly.entity_id
_entity_poly.type
_entity_poly.pdbx_seq_one_letter_code
_entity_poly.pdbx_strand_id
1 'polypeptide(L)'
;YLVRVGEMRESIKIIQQAVEKIPGGPYENLEVRRFKKENNSEWNDFEYKFLGKKPSPNFELSKQELYVRVEAPKGELGIYLVGDDSLFPWRWKIRPPGFINLQILP
;
A
#
# COMPACT_ATOMS: atom_id res chain seq x y z
N TYR A 1 26.60 -5.19 -10.83
CA TYR A 1 26.12 -4.39 -11.98
C TYR A 1 25.26 -5.22 -12.93
N LEU A 2 25.79 -6.30 -13.51
CA LEU A 2 25.04 -7.17 -14.44
C LEU A 2 23.70 -7.69 -13.90
N VAL A 3 23.67 -8.06 -12.60
CA VAL A 3 22.45 -8.53 -11.92
C VAL A 3 21.31 -7.50 -12.00
N ARG A 4 21.57 -6.22 -11.69
CA ARG A 4 20.55 -5.15 -11.77
C ARG A 4 20.03 -4.92 -13.18
N VAL A 5 20.90 -5.07 -14.19
CA VAL A 5 20.48 -4.98 -15.59
C VAL A 5 19.61 -6.18 -15.98
N GLY A 6 19.89 -7.36 -15.44
CA GLY A 6 19.02 -8.55 -15.53
C GLY A 6 17.66 -8.33 -14.87
N GLU A 7 17.63 -7.83 -13.64
CA GLU A 7 16.40 -7.52 -12.89
C GLU A 7 15.51 -6.51 -13.62
N MET A 8 16.10 -5.48 -14.24
CA MET A 8 15.34 -4.53 -15.07
C MET A 8 14.65 -5.20 -16.26
N ARG A 9 15.32 -6.15 -16.93
CA ARG A 9 14.73 -6.90 -18.05
C ARG A 9 13.58 -7.79 -17.59
N GLU A 10 13.73 -8.48 -16.45
CA GLU A 10 12.64 -9.30 -15.90
C GLU A 10 11.48 -8.44 -15.40
N SER A 11 11.76 -7.26 -14.84
CA SER A 11 10.72 -6.31 -14.41
C SER A 11 9.84 -5.88 -15.59
N ILE A 12 10.43 -5.58 -16.75
CA ILE A 12 9.69 -5.25 -17.98
C ILE A 12 8.80 -6.42 -18.41
N LYS A 13 9.32 -7.65 -18.35
CA LYS A 13 8.57 -8.85 -18.69
C LYS A 13 7.38 -9.10 -17.75
N ILE A 14 7.55 -8.88 -16.45
CA ILE A 14 6.45 -8.98 -15.47
C ILE A 14 5.38 -7.91 -15.76
N ILE A 15 5.77 -6.68 -16.10
CA ILE A 15 4.83 -5.62 -16.47
C ILE A 15 4.01 -6.02 -17.70
N GLN A 16 4.66 -6.55 -18.75
CA GLN A 16 3.97 -7.03 -19.95
C GLN A 16 2.96 -8.14 -19.62
N GLN A 17 3.36 -9.12 -18.81
CA GLN A 17 2.47 -10.19 -18.35
C GLN A 17 1.32 -9.67 -17.50
N ALA A 18 1.57 -8.69 -16.63
CA ALA A 18 0.55 -8.07 -15.80
C ALA A 18 -0.48 -7.35 -16.66
N VAL A 19 -0.05 -6.60 -17.68
CA VAL A 19 -0.92 -5.89 -18.64
C VAL A 19 -1.83 -6.86 -19.39
N GLU A 20 -1.31 -8.00 -19.84
CA GLU A 20 -2.12 -9.03 -20.51
C GLU A 20 -3.15 -9.68 -19.57
N LYS A 21 -2.84 -9.77 -18.28
CA LYS A 21 -3.65 -10.48 -17.28
C LYS A 21 -4.49 -9.56 -16.39
N ILE A 22 -4.60 -8.26 -16.70
CA ILE A 22 -5.38 -7.34 -15.86
C ILE A 22 -6.84 -7.79 -15.85
N PRO A 23 -7.39 -8.23 -14.70
CA PRO A 23 -8.81 -8.51 -14.61
C PRO A 23 -9.59 -7.20 -14.66
N GLY A 24 -10.69 -7.18 -15.39
CA GLY A 24 -11.67 -6.10 -15.27
C GLY A 24 -12.38 -6.13 -13.92
N GLY A 25 -12.90 -4.98 -13.47
CA GLY A 25 -13.72 -4.88 -12.26
C GLY A 25 -13.44 -3.62 -11.44
N PRO A 26 -14.14 -3.44 -10.30
CA PRO A 26 -13.82 -2.39 -9.35
C PRO A 26 -12.41 -2.61 -8.77
N TYR A 27 -11.57 -1.57 -8.81
CA TYR A 27 -10.20 -1.59 -8.28
C TYR A 27 -10.12 -1.20 -6.79
N GLU A 28 -11.23 -0.76 -6.20
CA GLU A 28 -11.31 -0.45 -4.77
C GLU A 28 -11.55 -1.73 -3.97
N ASN A 29 -10.84 -1.90 -2.85
CA ASN A 29 -10.99 -3.05 -1.95
C ASN A 29 -12.46 -3.28 -1.58
N LEU A 30 -12.96 -4.51 -1.81
CA LEU A 30 -14.36 -4.91 -1.56
C LEU A 30 -14.76 -4.87 -0.08
N GLU A 31 -13.80 -4.96 0.84
CA GLU A 31 -14.06 -4.81 2.28
C GLU A 31 -14.31 -3.35 2.67
N VAL A 32 -13.81 -2.40 1.88
CA VAL A 32 -14.19 -0.98 1.95
C VAL A 32 -15.43 -0.78 1.09
N ARG A 33 -16.51 -1.54 1.35
CA ARG A 33 -17.86 -1.22 0.86
C ARG A 33 -18.33 0.06 1.55
N ARG A 34 -17.82 1.20 1.07
CA ARG A 34 -18.51 2.48 1.22
C ARG A 34 -19.61 2.47 0.18
N PHE A 35 -20.86 2.54 0.64
CA PHE A 35 -22.01 2.79 -0.21
C PHE A 35 -21.68 3.94 -1.17
N LYS A 36 -21.41 3.63 -2.44
CA LYS A 36 -21.69 4.59 -3.51
C LYS A 36 -23.21 4.73 -3.47
N LYS A 37 -23.73 5.79 -2.83
CA LYS A 37 -25.08 6.25 -3.17
C LYS A 37 -25.07 6.52 -4.67
N GLU A 38 -26.12 6.08 -5.35
CA GLU A 38 -26.32 6.30 -6.78
C GLU A 38 -26.17 7.80 -7.09
N ASN A 39 -25.30 8.12 -8.05
CA ASN A 39 -25.12 9.47 -8.57
C ASN A 39 -26.35 9.87 -9.39
N ASN A 40 -27.47 10.13 -8.73
CA ASN A 40 -28.67 10.75 -9.32
C ASN A 40 -28.88 12.18 -8.77
N SER A 41 -27.82 12.84 -8.30
CA SER A 41 -27.90 14.24 -7.86
C SER A 41 -27.70 15.18 -9.04
N GLU A 42 -28.66 16.07 -9.28
CA GLU A 42 -28.59 17.10 -10.32
C GLU A 42 -27.42 18.06 -10.10
N TRP A 43 -26.92 18.63 -11.20
CA TRP A 43 -25.78 19.53 -11.14
C TRP A 43 -26.20 20.92 -10.60
N ASN A 44 -25.70 21.31 -9.43
CA ASN A 44 -25.84 22.54 -8.62
C ASN A 44 -27.05 22.69 -7.66
N ASP A 45 -27.48 21.62 -6.98
CA ASP A 45 -28.47 21.75 -5.89
C ASP A 45 -27.84 22.21 -4.54
N PHE A 46 -28.64 22.75 -3.61
CA PHE A 46 -28.16 23.18 -2.28
C PHE A 46 -27.59 22.02 -1.44
N GLU A 47 -27.94 20.77 -1.79
CA GLU A 47 -27.31 19.54 -1.29
C GLU A 47 -25.97 19.21 -1.97
N TYR A 48 -25.28 20.20 -2.55
CA TYR A 48 -23.85 20.13 -2.84
C TYR A 48 -23.05 20.05 -1.55
N LYS A 49 -23.23 18.93 -0.86
CA LYS A 49 -22.37 18.45 0.19
C LYS A 49 -21.04 18.26 -0.53
N PHE A 50 -20.18 19.27 -0.33
CA PHE A 50 -18.76 19.24 -0.58
C PHE A 50 -18.30 17.80 -0.69
N LEU A 51 -17.66 17.43 -1.81
CA LEU A 51 -16.82 16.23 -1.90
C LEU A 51 -15.69 16.37 -0.86
N GLY A 52 -16.09 16.33 0.42
CA GLY A 52 -15.25 16.35 1.58
C GLY A 52 -14.42 15.11 1.45
N LYS A 53 -13.10 15.33 1.46
CA LYS A 53 -12.06 14.31 1.42
C LYS A 53 -12.58 13.02 2.04
N LYS A 54 -12.63 11.94 1.26
CA LYS A 54 -12.99 10.60 1.75
C LYS A 54 -12.32 10.44 3.13
N PRO A 55 -13.06 10.28 4.24
CA PRO A 55 -12.43 10.14 5.54
C PRO A 55 -11.49 8.94 5.47
N SER A 56 -10.28 9.05 6.02
CA SER A 56 -9.37 7.92 6.08
C SER A 56 -10.10 6.74 6.75
N PRO A 57 -10.04 5.52 6.20
CA PRO A 57 -10.59 4.37 6.89
C PRO A 57 -9.90 4.25 8.24
N ASN A 58 -10.70 4.25 9.31
CA ASN A 58 -10.22 3.96 10.65
C ASN A 58 -10.14 2.43 10.76
N PHE A 59 -8.92 1.88 10.76
CA PHE A 59 -8.69 0.46 10.99
C PHE A 59 -8.15 0.31 12.41
N GLU A 60 -8.90 -0.35 13.28
CA GLU A 60 -8.42 -0.73 14.61
C GLU A 60 -7.41 -1.87 14.45
N LEU A 61 -6.18 -1.63 14.90
CA LEU A 61 -5.13 -2.63 14.85
C LEU A 61 -5.25 -3.52 16.08
N SER A 62 -5.61 -4.79 15.90
CA SER A 62 -5.62 -5.78 16.97
C SER A 62 -4.28 -5.81 17.71
N LYS A 63 -4.30 -6.04 19.04
CA LYS A 63 -3.11 -6.29 19.88
C LYS A 63 -2.27 -7.46 19.37
N GLN A 64 -1.34 -7.16 18.45
CA GLN A 64 -0.47 -8.14 17.83
C GLN A 64 0.83 -7.49 17.36
N GLU A 65 1.91 -8.27 17.34
CA GLU A 65 3.16 -7.94 16.69
C GLU A 65 3.23 -8.58 15.30
N LEU A 66 3.51 -7.78 14.27
CA LEU A 66 3.60 -8.23 12.89
C LEU A 66 4.91 -7.74 12.26
N TYR A 67 5.62 -8.67 11.61
CA TYR A 67 6.74 -8.33 10.74
C TYR A 67 6.40 -8.71 9.30
N VAL A 68 6.28 -7.71 8.43
CA VAL A 68 6.09 -7.91 6.99
C VAL A 68 7.36 -7.50 6.27
N ARG A 69 7.81 -8.34 5.34
CA ARG A 69 8.94 -8.07 4.46
C ARG A 69 8.49 -7.97 3.01
N VAL A 70 9.06 -7.02 2.30
CA VAL A 70 8.88 -6.81 0.86
C VAL A 70 10.25 -6.73 0.21
N GLU A 71 10.39 -7.32 -0.97
CA GLU A 71 11.58 -7.16 -1.79
C GLU A 71 11.56 -5.78 -2.45
N ALA A 72 12.43 -4.89 -1.97
CA ALA A 72 12.67 -3.59 -2.58
C ALA A 72 13.86 -3.69 -3.54
N PRO A 73 14.00 -2.78 -4.53
CA PRO A 73 15.14 -2.80 -5.47
C PRO A 73 16.52 -2.61 -4.81
N LYS A 74 16.56 -2.25 -3.52
CA LYS A 74 17.79 -2.09 -2.72
C LYS A 74 18.07 -3.31 -1.82
N GLY A 75 17.18 -4.30 -1.78
CA GLY A 75 17.21 -5.46 -0.88
C GLY A 75 15.93 -5.61 -0.06
N GLU A 76 16.00 -6.36 1.04
CA GLU A 76 14.85 -6.61 1.90
C GLU A 76 14.41 -5.34 2.67
N LEU A 77 13.19 -4.89 2.42
CA LEU A 77 12.53 -3.85 3.22
C LEU A 77 11.57 -4.51 4.20
N GLY A 78 11.87 -4.38 5.49
CA GLY A 78 11.02 -4.91 6.55
C GLY A 78 10.26 -3.82 7.29
N ILE A 79 9.00 -4.08 7.63
CA ILE A 79 8.19 -3.23 8.50
C ILE A 79 7.73 -4.09 9.68
N TYR A 80 8.14 -3.68 10.87
CA TYR A 80 7.68 -4.23 12.14
C TYR A 80 6.61 -3.32 12.73
N LEU A 81 5.46 -3.86 13.07
CA LEU A 81 4.31 -3.15 13.62
C LEU A 81 3.83 -3.84 14.90
N VAL A 82 3.46 -3.05 15.90
CA VAL A 82 2.81 -3.50 17.12
C VAL A 82 1.49 -2.74 17.27
N GLY A 83 0.37 -3.48 17.23
CA GLY A 83 -0.96 -2.95 17.50
C GLY A 83 -1.28 -2.96 19.00
N ASP A 84 -2.12 -2.03 19.43
CA ASP A 84 -2.64 -1.96 20.81
C ASP A 84 -4.14 -1.59 20.84
N ASP A 85 -4.94 -2.24 19.97
CA ASP A 85 -6.39 -1.97 19.77
C ASP A 85 -6.71 -0.48 19.57
N SER A 86 -5.74 0.27 19.05
CA SER A 86 -5.81 1.71 18.81
C SER A 86 -5.81 1.98 17.31
N LEU A 87 -6.26 3.19 16.94
CA LEU A 87 -6.19 3.71 15.58
C LEU A 87 -4.74 3.93 15.12
N PHE A 88 -3.83 4.16 16.07
CA PHE A 88 -2.42 4.37 15.81
C PHE A 88 -1.63 3.17 16.31
N PRO A 89 -0.63 2.69 15.53
CA PRO A 89 0.24 1.62 15.99
C PRO A 89 1.01 2.10 17.22
N TRP A 90 1.11 1.23 18.23
CA TRP A 90 1.89 1.51 19.44
C TRP A 90 3.37 1.71 19.10
N ARG A 91 3.89 0.84 18.24
CA ARG A 91 5.26 0.90 17.75
C ARG A 91 5.31 0.50 16.30
N TRP A 92 6.09 1.23 15.53
CA TRP A 92 6.48 0.84 14.19
C TRP A 92 7.98 0.99 14.02
N LYS A 93 8.64 0.01 13.40
CA LYS A 93 10.07 0.03 13.12
C LYS A 93 10.29 -0.39 11.68
N ILE A 94 10.95 0.47 10.93
CA ILE A 94 11.37 0.18 9.56
C ILE A 94 12.77 -0.43 9.62
N ARG A 95 12.97 -1.53 8.90
CA ARG A 95 14.28 -2.11 8.61
C ARG A 95 14.64 -1.73 7.16
N PRO A 96 15.29 -0.57 6.96
CA PRO A 96 15.66 -0.14 5.61
C PRO A 96 16.86 -0.95 5.10
N PRO A 97 16.83 -1.45 3.85
CA PRO A 97 17.93 -2.23 3.30
C PRO A 97 19.22 -1.40 3.20
N GLY A 98 19.11 -0.10 2.93
CA GLY A 98 20.26 0.79 2.79
C GLY A 98 21.10 0.92 4.06
N PHE A 99 20.46 0.98 5.25
CA PHE A 99 21.18 1.11 6.51
C PHE A 99 22.05 -0.11 6.81
N ILE A 100 21.53 -1.30 6.51
CA ILE A 100 22.27 -2.56 6.69
C ILE A 100 23.40 -2.68 5.69
N ASN A 101 23.17 -2.29 4.43
CA ASN A 101 24.22 -2.31 3.41
C ASN A 101 25.39 -1.37 3.77
N LEU A 102 25.11 -0.23 4.41
CA LEU A 102 26.14 0.72 4.85
C LEU A 102 26.93 0.24 6.06
N GLN A 103 26.36 -0.62 6.91
CA GLN A 103 27.04 -1.16 8.10
C GLN A 103 28.31 -1.96 7.76
N ILE A 104 28.44 -2.43 6.52
CA ILE A 104 29.60 -3.20 6.03
C ILE A 104 30.77 -2.27 5.66
N LEU A 105 30.51 -0.97 5.46
CA LEU A 105 31.56 0.00 5.17
C LEU A 105 32.27 0.39 6.48
N PRO A 106 33.63 0.40 6.51
CA PRO A 106 34.41 0.81 7.67
C PRO A 106 34.27 2.31 7.98
#